data_AF-A0A4R6DE61-F1
#
_entry.id   AF-A0A4R6DE61-F1
#
_cell.length_a   1.000
_cell.length_b   1.000
_cell.length_c   1.000
_cell.angle_alpha   90.00
_cell.angle_beta   90.00
_cell.angle_gamma   90.00
#
_symmetry.space_group_name_H-M   'P 1'
#
loop_
_entity.id
_entity.type
_entity.pdbx_description
1 polymer ?
#
loop_
_entity_poly.entity_id
_entity_poly.type
_entity_poly.pdbx_seq_one_letter_code
_entity_poly.pdbx_strand_id
1 'polypeptide(L)'
;MGNGWQIEPAGVQTTLTDTETAATNLSTAFDGLADAHATLTTAVGDDQAVAGAVAALIESHSALLQRVGNHITAGLAGAASATLAYYHGDEEMAATAQTNAIRASSTGDFSAFDLDGDQ
;
A
#
# COMPACT_ATOMS: atom_id res chain seq x y z
N MET A 1 3.15 38.12 -4.35
CA MET A 1 2.84 37.05 -5.33
C MET A 1 3.86 35.95 -5.10
N GLY A 2 3.43 34.72 -4.80
CA GLY A 2 4.32 33.56 -4.69
C GLY A 2 4.32 32.79 -3.37
N ASN A 3 3.15 32.59 -2.72
CA ASN A 3 3.00 31.55 -1.68
C ASN A 3 2.29 30.31 -2.26
N GLY A 4 2.39 30.12 -3.58
CA GLY A 4 1.80 28.98 -4.27
C GLY A 4 2.58 27.71 -3.94
N TRP A 5 1.85 26.63 -3.72
CA TRP A 5 2.38 25.28 -3.59
C TRP A 5 3.46 25.04 -4.66
N GLN A 6 4.64 24.54 -4.29
CA GLN A 6 5.72 24.19 -5.21
C GLN A 6 5.86 22.67 -5.24
N ILE A 7 5.00 22.00 -6.01
CA ILE A 7 5.11 20.57 -6.27
C ILE A 7 6.02 20.38 -7.50
N GLU A 8 7.02 19.50 -7.38
CA GLU A 8 7.79 18.99 -8.51
C GLU A 8 7.20 17.65 -8.97
N PRO A 9 6.45 17.60 -10.09
CA PRO A 9 5.73 16.39 -10.49
C PRO A 9 6.65 15.19 -10.75
N ALA A 10 7.85 15.43 -11.27
CA ALA A 10 8.85 14.38 -11.48
C ALA A 10 9.30 13.74 -10.16
N GLY A 11 9.55 14.54 -9.13
CA GLY A 11 9.92 14.05 -7.80
C GLY A 11 8.79 13.27 -7.12
N VAL A 12 7.54 13.69 -7.32
CA VAL A 12 6.37 12.93 -6.86
C VAL A 12 6.29 11.59 -7.57
N GLN A 13 6.45 11.57 -8.89
CA GLN A 13 6.43 10.32 -9.66
C GLN A 13 7.51 9.34 -9.20
N THR A 14 8.74 9.80 -8.98
CA THR A 14 9.81 8.96 -8.40
C THR A 14 9.42 8.39 -7.05
N THR A 15 8.89 9.23 -6.15
CA THR A 15 8.46 8.78 -4.81
C THR A 15 7.35 7.73 -4.88
N LEU A 16 6.40 7.90 -5.80
CA LEU A 16 5.32 6.94 -6.03
C LEU A 16 5.87 5.59 -6.52
N THR A 17 6.74 5.60 -7.51
CA THR A 17 7.38 4.38 -8.05
C THR A 17 8.24 3.67 -7.00
N ASP A 18 9.00 4.41 -6.20
CA ASP A 18 9.80 3.84 -5.11
C ASP A 18 8.91 3.18 -4.04
N THR A 19 7.78 3.81 -3.73
CA THR A 19 6.80 3.29 -2.78
C THR A 19 6.15 2.00 -3.29
N GLU A 20 5.76 1.96 -4.57
CA GLU A 20 5.23 0.77 -5.23
C GLU A 20 6.25 -0.37 -5.28
N THR A 21 7.52 -0.06 -5.55
CA THR A 21 8.62 -1.04 -5.53
C THR A 21 8.82 -1.62 -4.14
N ALA A 22 8.82 -0.77 -3.11
CA ALA A 22 8.93 -1.21 -1.71
C ALA A 22 7.74 -2.09 -1.30
N ALA A 23 6.53 -1.75 -1.74
CA ALA A 23 5.31 -2.53 -1.51
C ALA A 23 5.39 -3.93 -2.15
N THR A 24 5.87 -3.99 -3.39
CA THR A 24 6.06 -5.24 -4.13
C THR A 24 7.08 -6.13 -3.41
N ASN A 25 8.22 -5.58 -3.01
CA ASN A 25 9.24 -6.31 -2.27
C ASN A 25 8.71 -6.86 -0.94
N LEU A 26 7.88 -6.08 -0.24
CA LEU A 26 7.22 -6.53 0.99
C LEU A 26 6.28 -7.71 0.72
N SER A 27 5.43 -7.62 -0.30
CA SER A 27 4.52 -8.71 -0.68
C SER A 27 5.30 -9.99 -1.01
N THR A 28 6.34 -9.89 -1.85
CA THR A 28 7.18 -11.03 -2.23
C THR A 28 7.87 -11.68 -1.03
N ALA A 29 8.34 -10.89 -0.06
CA ALA A 29 8.94 -11.42 1.15
C ALA A 29 7.93 -12.21 2.00
N PHE A 30 6.67 -11.76 2.02
CA PHE A 30 5.60 -12.46 2.73
C PHE A 30 5.15 -13.74 2.04
N ASP A 31 5.06 -13.74 0.72
CA ASP A 31 4.78 -14.95 -0.06
C ASP A 31 5.87 -16.01 0.20
N GLY A 32 7.14 -15.59 0.20
CA GLY A 32 8.26 -16.48 0.55
C GLY A 32 8.20 -17.04 1.98
N LEU A 33 7.64 -16.28 2.94
CA LEU A 33 7.43 -16.77 4.31
C LEU A 33 6.30 -17.81 4.37
N ALA A 34 5.22 -17.62 3.61
CA ALA A 34 4.15 -18.59 3.49
C ALA A 34 4.63 -19.90 2.84
N ASP A 35 5.43 -19.80 1.78
CA ASP A 35 6.05 -20.96 1.12
C ASP A 35 7.01 -21.73 2.05
N ALA A 36 7.81 -20.99 2.83
CA ALA A 36 8.70 -21.58 3.83
C ALA A 36 7.92 -22.28 4.94
N HIS A 37 6.79 -21.71 5.36
CA HIS A 37 5.89 -22.35 6.34
C HIS A 37 5.26 -23.63 5.80
N ALA A 38 4.79 -23.62 4.55
CA ALA A 38 4.26 -24.81 3.90
C ALA A 38 5.33 -25.91 3.84
N THR A 39 6.56 -25.56 3.45
CA THR A 39 7.70 -26.49 3.43
C THR A 39 8.01 -27.02 4.82
N LEU A 40 8.08 -26.14 5.83
CA LEU A 40 8.32 -26.52 7.23
C LEU A 40 7.28 -27.53 7.71
N THR A 41 6.00 -27.27 7.46
CA THR A 41 4.88 -28.14 7.87
C THR A 41 5.01 -29.55 7.29
N THR A 42 5.50 -29.69 6.06
CA THR A 42 5.77 -31.00 5.45
C THR A 42 7.01 -31.69 6.04
N ALA A 43 8.00 -30.93 6.49
CA ALA A 43 9.29 -31.45 6.94
C ALA A 43 9.30 -31.89 8.42
N VAL A 44 8.53 -31.23 9.30
CA VAL A 44 8.52 -31.55 10.74
C VAL A 44 7.68 -32.77 11.14
N GLY A 45 6.87 -33.33 10.24
CA GLY A 45 6.08 -34.53 10.52
C GLY A 45 5.12 -34.33 11.70
N ASP A 46 5.24 -35.14 12.76
CA ASP A 46 4.38 -35.05 13.95
C ASP A 46 4.77 -33.90 14.91
N ASP A 47 5.97 -33.34 14.81
CA ASP A 47 6.47 -32.30 15.73
C ASP A 47 6.10 -30.89 15.25
N GLN A 48 4.80 -30.60 15.28
CA GLN A 48 4.18 -29.43 14.66
C GLN A 48 4.29 -28.14 15.50
N ALA A 49 4.96 -28.16 16.65
CA ALA A 49 5.01 -27.00 17.55
C ALA A 49 5.63 -25.75 16.89
N VAL A 50 6.73 -25.94 16.14
CA VAL A 50 7.42 -24.85 15.44
C VAL A 50 6.62 -24.39 14.23
N ALA A 51 6.05 -25.31 13.44
CA ALA A 51 5.18 -24.98 12.31
C ALA A 51 3.93 -24.21 12.75
N GLY A 52 3.33 -24.59 13.87
CA GLY A 52 2.18 -23.89 14.47
C GLY A 52 2.54 -22.48 14.96
N ALA A 53 3.71 -22.29 15.56
CA ALA A 53 4.17 -20.97 15.98
C ALA A 53 4.42 -20.03 14.78
N VAL A 54 4.99 -20.56 13.68
CA VAL A 54 5.18 -19.78 12.45
C VAL A 54 3.83 -19.45 11.78
N ALA A 55 2.87 -20.38 11.76
CA ALA A 55 1.52 -20.10 11.28
C ALA A 55 0.85 -18.96 12.07
N ALA A 56 0.94 -19.02 13.41
CA ALA A 56 0.40 -17.98 14.28
C ALA A 56 1.09 -16.63 14.06
N LEU A 57 2.39 -16.62 13.78
CA LEU A 57 3.12 -15.41 13.43
C LEU A 57 2.61 -14.82 12.10
N ILE A 58 2.48 -15.63 11.06
CA ILE A 58 1.96 -15.21 9.75
C ILE A 58 0.55 -14.64 9.90
N GLU A 59 -0.33 -15.36 10.61
CA GLU A 59 -1.71 -14.93 10.87
C GLU A 59 -1.76 -13.62 11.66
N SER A 60 -0.91 -13.47 12.69
CA SER A 60 -0.88 -12.22 13.47
C SER A 60 -0.42 -11.00 12.65
N HIS A 61 0.35 -11.21 11.57
CA HIS A 61 0.86 -10.15 10.71
C HIS A 61 0.01 -9.93 9.46
N SER A 62 -0.84 -10.87 9.06
CA SER A 62 -1.70 -10.75 7.87
C SER A 62 -2.56 -9.47 7.92
N ALA A 63 -3.22 -9.23 9.06
CA ALA A 63 -4.03 -8.03 9.27
C ALA A 63 -3.19 -6.73 9.29
N LEU A 64 -1.95 -6.79 9.78
CA LEU A 64 -1.03 -5.66 9.73
C LEU A 64 -0.65 -5.34 8.28
N LEU A 65 -0.34 -6.36 7.49
CA LEU A 65 0.04 -6.20 6.08
C LEU A 65 -1.10 -5.69 5.23
N GLN A 66 -2.31 -6.17 5.48
CA GLN A 66 -3.48 -5.66 4.80
C GLN A 66 -3.67 -4.16 5.09
N ARG A 67 -3.46 -3.72 6.34
CA ARG A 67 -3.47 -2.29 6.69
C ARG A 67 -2.34 -1.51 6.01
N VAL A 68 -1.14 -2.08 5.95
CA VAL A 68 0.01 -1.46 5.28
C VAL A 68 -0.26 -1.33 3.78
N GLY A 69 -0.74 -2.39 3.14
CA GLY A 69 -1.16 -2.38 1.73
C GLY A 69 -2.23 -1.32 1.49
N ASN A 70 -3.25 -1.24 2.35
CA ASN A 70 -4.28 -0.21 2.21
C ASN A 70 -3.70 1.21 2.31
N HIS A 71 -2.77 1.43 3.25
CA HIS A 71 -2.07 2.71 3.40
C HIS A 71 -1.23 3.07 2.18
N ILE A 72 -0.51 2.10 1.62
CA ILE A 72 0.30 2.28 0.41
C ILE A 72 -0.59 2.65 -0.77
N THR A 73 -1.60 1.84 -1.08
CA THR A 73 -2.51 2.07 -2.21
C THR A 73 -3.22 3.41 -2.10
N ALA A 74 -3.72 3.74 -0.89
CA ALA A 74 -4.40 5.01 -0.66
C ALA A 74 -3.44 6.20 -0.77
N GLY A 75 -2.21 6.06 -0.26
CA GLY A 75 -1.18 7.08 -0.36
C GLY A 75 -0.79 7.35 -1.81
N LEU A 76 -0.60 6.30 -2.61
CA LEU A 76 -0.29 6.41 -4.03
C LEU A 76 -1.43 7.11 -4.79
N ALA A 77 -2.67 6.61 -4.66
CA ALA A 77 -3.82 7.16 -5.37
C ALA A 77 -4.12 8.62 -4.96
N GLY A 78 -4.01 8.91 -3.65
CA GLY A 78 -4.19 10.25 -3.11
C GLY A 78 -3.13 11.24 -3.60
N ALA A 79 -1.86 10.87 -3.57
CA ALA A 79 -0.76 11.73 -4.00
C ALA A 79 -0.77 11.95 -5.53
N ALA A 80 -1.11 10.92 -6.32
CA ALA A 80 -1.31 11.06 -7.76
C ALA A 80 -2.47 12.01 -8.09
N SER A 81 -3.64 11.78 -7.46
CA SER A 81 -4.84 12.61 -7.66
C SER A 81 -4.64 14.05 -7.18
N ALA A 82 -3.95 14.27 -6.06
CA ALA A 82 -3.64 15.60 -5.56
C ALA A 82 -2.66 16.35 -6.47
N THR A 83 -1.65 15.67 -7.02
CA THR A 83 -0.71 16.25 -7.99
C THR A 83 -1.42 16.65 -9.29
N LEU A 84 -2.37 15.82 -9.75
CA LEU A 84 -3.18 16.13 -10.93
C LEU A 84 -4.09 17.33 -10.69
N ALA A 85 -4.80 17.37 -9.55
CA ALA A 85 -5.63 18.50 -9.16
C ALA A 85 -4.82 19.79 -9.03
N TYR A 86 -3.61 19.71 -8.47
CA TYR A 86 -2.66 20.83 -8.43
C TYR A 86 -2.28 21.32 -9.83
N TYR A 87 -1.99 20.42 -10.77
CA TYR A 87 -1.69 20.80 -12.16
C TYR A 87 -2.87 21.55 -12.82
N HIS A 88 -4.11 21.20 -12.46
CA HIS A 88 -5.31 21.88 -12.93
C HIS A 88 -5.66 23.17 -12.14
N GLY A 89 -4.89 23.51 -11.10
CA GLY A 89 -5.13 24.69 -10.26
C GLY A 89 -6.33 24.55 -9.33
N ASP A 90 -6.77 23.32 -9.05
CA ASP A 90 -7.93 23.02 -8.22
C ASP A 90 -7.50 22.52 -6.83
N GLU A 91 -7.27 23.48 -5.94
CA GLU A 91 -6.81 23.22 -4.57
C GLU A 91 -7.88 22.45 -3.74
N GLU A 92 -9.16 22.61 -4.06
CA GLU A 92 -10.26 21.91 -3.38
C GLU A 92 -10.27 20.42 -3.75
N MET A 93 -10.04 20.09 -5.02
CA MET A 93 -9.85 18.70 -5.44
C MET A 93 -8.58 18.08 -4.86
N ALA A 94 -7.49 18.84 -4.71
CA ALA A 94 -6.27 18.33 -4.08
C ALA A 94 -6.49 17.97 -2.59
N ALA A 95 -7.24 18.80 -1.85
CA ALA A 95 -7.61 18.52 -0.46
C ALA A 95 -8.59 17.33 -0.36
N THR A 96 -9.51 17.22 -1.30
CA THR A 96 -10.46 16.10 -1.39
C THR A 96 -9.74 14.77 -1.64
N ALA A 97 -8.75 14.76 -2.54
CA ALA A 97 -7.92 13.58 -2.81
C ALA A 97 -7.18 13.08 -1.56
N GLN A 98 -6.60 13.98 -0.77
CA GLN A 98 -5.93 13.64 0.50
C GLN A 98 -6.93 13.08 1.53
N THR A 99 -8.11 13.69 1.63
CA THR A 99 -9.17 13.23 2.55
C THR A 99 -9.63 11.81 2.18
N ASN A 100 -9.84 11.55 0.89
CA ASN A 100 -10.20 10.22 0.40
C ASN A 100 -9.09 9.21 0.66
N ALA A 101 -7.81 9.60 0.59
CA ALA A 101 -6.68 8.71 0.89
C ALA A 101 -6.63 8.33 2.38
N ILE A 102 -6.89 9.26 3.28
CA ILE A 102 -6.98 8.97 4.72
C ILE A 102 -8.14 8.01 5.00
N ARG A 103 -9.28 8.20 4.33
CA ARG A 103 -10.42 7.28 4.44
C ARG A 103 -10.07 5.89 3.91
N ALA A 104 -9.53 5.81 2.70
CA ALA A 104 -9.21 4.54 2.06
C ALA A 104 -8.13 3.76 2.81
N SER A 105 -7.10 4.44 3.34
CA SER A 105 -6.05 3.78 4.14
C SER A 105 -6.57 3.12 5.42
N SER A 106 -7.54 3.76 6.09
CA SER A 106 -8.12 3.25 7.33
C SER A 106 -9.23 2.21 7.12
N THR A 107 -9.97 2.30 6.02
CA THR A 107 -11.17 1.48 5.76
C THR A 107 -10.95 0.38 4.72
N GLY A 108 -9.94 0.51 3.86
CA GLY A 108 -9.79 -0.30 2.66
C GLY A 108 -10.82 0.00 1.56
N ASP A 109 -11.64 1.04 1.72
CA ASP A 109 -12.59 1.48 0.70
C ASP A 109 -11.90 2.44 -0.29
N PHE A 110 -11.63 1.92 -1.48
CA PHE A 110 -11.01 2.65 -2.58
C PHE A 110 -12.01 3.20 -3.60
N SER A 111 -13.32 3.15 -3.36
CA SER A 111 -14.35 3.60 -4.32
C SER A 111 -14.23 5.05 -4.78
N ALA A 112 -13.51 5.88 -4.02
CA ALA A 112 -13.22 7.26 -4.38
C ALA A 112 -12.04 7.42 -5.37
N PHE A 113 -11.33 6.33 -5.68
CA PHE A 113 -10.20 6.27 -6.58
C PHE A 113 -10.52 5.32 -7.72
N ASP A 114 -10.26 5.76 -8.95
CA ASP A 114 -10.24 4.87 -10.11
C ASP A 114 -8.90 4.11 -10.11
N LEU A 115 -8.90 2.94 -9.46
CA LEU A 115 -7.72 2.08 -9.36
C LEU A 115 -7.63 1.05 -10.49
N ASP A 116 -8.73 0.84 -11.22
CA ASP A 116 -8.82 -0.21 -12.24
C ASP A 116 -8.32 0.24 -13.60
N GLY A 117 -8.14 1.55 -13.82
CA GLY A 117 -7.48 2.12 -14.98
C GLY A 117 -7.87 1.39 -16.27
N ASP A 118 -9.07 1.67 -16.80
CA ASP A 118 -9.36 1.38 -18.21
C ASP A 118 -8.28 2.09 -19.06
N GLN A 119 -7.23 1.33 -19.40
CA GLN A 119 -6.28 1.59 -20.49
C GLN A 119 -6.63 0.71 -21.68
#